data_AF-A0ABD0ZVA1-F1
#
_entry.id   AF-A0ABD0ZVA1-F1
#
_cell.length_a   1.000
_cell.length_b   1.000
_cell.length_c   1.000
_cell.angle_alpha   90.00
_cell.angle_beta   90.00
_cell.angle_gamma   90.00
#
_symmetry.space_group_name_H-M   'P 1'
#
loop_
_entity.id
_entity.type
_entity.pdbx_description
1 polymer ?
#
loop_
_entity_poly.entity_id
_entity_poly.type
_entity_poly.pdbx_seq_one_letter_code
_entity_poly.pdbx_strand_id
1 'polypeptide(L)'
;MKFKKCSKESSVYRKEGGNLLIITVYVDDLFVIGNTLEIIKEFKTGMSSKFEMSDLGKVTYYLGIEVNQSNEGIEMKQEAYAQRRSLCPRHP
;
A
#
# COMPACT_ATOMS: atom_id res chain seq x y z
N MET A 1 9.53 -5.51 18.65
CA MET A 1 9.66 -4.57 17.51
C MET A 1 9.16 -3.20 17.96
N LYS A 2 9.98 -2.14 17.89
CA LYS A 2 9.53 -0.78 18.27
C LYS A 2 9.06 -0.02 17.03
N PHE A 3 7.74 0.15 16.88
CA PHE A 3 7.14 1.00 15.86
C PHE A 3 6.87 2.39 16.43
N LYS A 4 7.06 3.43 15.61
CA LYS A 4 6.67 4.81 15.91
C LYS A 4 5.47 5.17 15.05
N LYS A 5 4.38 5.62 15.68
CA LYS A 5 3.21 6.15 14.97
C LYS A 5 3.55 7.51 14.34
N CYS A 6 3.07 7.76 13.12
CA CYS A 6 3.22 9.05 12.47
C CYS A 6 2.36 10.11 13.19
N SER A 7 2.91 11.31 13.39
CA SER A 7 2.22 12.39 14.11
C SER A 7 1.13 13.06 13.28
N LYS A 8 1.25 13.03 11.95
CA LYS A 8 0.32 13.66 11.01
C LYS A 8 -0.75 12.72 10.48
N GLU A 9 -0.47 11.42 10.48
CA GLU A 9 -1.35 10.41 9.90
C GLU A 9 -1.45 9.23 10.85
N SER A 10 -2.63 9.02 11.43
CA SER A 10 -2.82 8.06 12.53
C SER A 10 -2.80 6.60 12.09
N SER A 11 -3.02 6.36 10.80
CA SER A 11 -2.97 5.05 10.16
C SER A 11 -1.55 4.59 9.83
N VAL A 12 -0.55 5.48 9.90
CA VAL A 12 0.83 5.21 9.46
C VAL A 12 1.75 4.93 10.65
N TYR A 13 2.48 3.83 10.56
CA TYR A 13 3.50 3.39 11.51
C TYR A 13 4.84 3.22 10.80
N ARG A 14 5.91 3.65 11.45
CA ARG A 14 7.28 3.57 10.93
C ARG A 14 8.17 2.80 11.88
N LYS A 15 9.01 1.92 11.35
CA LYS A 15 10.11 1.26 12.05
C LYS A 15 11.43 1.72 11.42
N GLU A 16 12.35 2.13 12.28
CA GLU A 16 13.71 2.56 11.92
C GLU A 16 14.72 1.86 12.83
N GLY A 17 15.90 1.54 12.29
CA GLY A 17 16.97 0.82 13.01
C GLY A 17 17.70 -0.16 12.10
N GLY A 18 18.23 0.33 10.97
CA GLY A 18 18.87 -0.46 9.92
C GLY A 18 18.08 -0.41 8.62
N ASN A 19 16.92 -1.05 8.58
CA ASN A 19 16.00 -1.02 7.45
C ASN A 19 14.76 -0.17 7.75
N LEU A 20 14.28 0.55 6.74
CA LEU A 20 13.06 1.34 6.81
C LEU A 20 11.86 0.46 6.46
N LEU A 21 10.90 0.40 7.38
CA LEU A 21 9.61 -0.23 7.15
C LEU A 21 8.49 0.74 7.55
N ILE A 22 7.56 0.97 6.65
CA ILE A 22 6.39 1.81 6.82
C ILE A 22 5.17 0.92 6.62
N ILE A 23 4.26 0.96 7.59
CA ILE A 23 3.00 0.22 7.60
C ILE A 23 1.87 1.24 7.61
N THR A 24 0.93 1.11 6.69
CA THR A 24 -0.33 1.88 6.73
C THR A 24 -1.48 0.92 6.93
N VAL A 25 -2.35 1.22 7.89
CA VAL A 25 -3.51 0.40 8.22
C VAL A 25 -4.75 1.03 7.61
N TYR A 26 -5.49 0.27 6.79
CA TYR A 26 -6.75 0.69 6.21
C TYR A 26 -7.80 -0.41 6.37
N VAL A 27 -8.66 -0.26 7.37
CA VAL A 27 -9.70 -1.25 7.71
C VAL A 27 -9.09 -2.66 7.81
N ASP A 28 -9.36 -3.53 6.84
CA ASP A 28 -8.90 -4.92 6.80
C ASP A 28 -7.54 -5.10 6.09
N ASP A 29 -7.06 -4.05 5.40
CA ASP A 29 -5.84 -4.10 4.59
C ASP A 29 -4.64 -3.43 5.27
N LEU A 30 -3.46 -4.02 5.06
CA LEU A 30 -2.16 -3.48 5.47
C LEU A 30 -1.30 -3.14 4.25
N PHE A 31 -0.99 -1.86 4.07
CA PHE A 31 0.04 -1.44 3.13
C PHE A 31 1.41 -1.55 3.78
N VAL A 32 2.24 -2.42 3.23
CA VAL A 32 3.60 -2.68 3.73
C VAL A 32 4.60 -2.12 2.73
N ILE A 33 5.34 -1.10 3.13
CA ILE A 33 6.36 -0.43 2.32
C ILE A 33 7.69 -0.60 3.02
N GLY A 34 8.71 -1.09 2.32
CA GLY A 34 10.05 -1.28 2.89
C GLY A 34 11.13 -0.94 1.88
N ASN A 35 12.32 -0.59 2.39
CA ASN A 35 13.49 -0.32 1.55
C ASN A 35 14.15 -1.60 1.01
N THR A 36 13.88 -2.77 1.60
CA THR A 36 14.35 -4.07 1.10
C THR A 36 13.20 -5.08 1.06
N LEU A 37 13.27 -6.06 0.15
CA LEU A 37 12.27 -7.13 0.09
C LEU A 37 12.34 -8.04 1.32
N GLU A 38 13.52 -8.17 1.93
CA GLU A 38 13.75 -8.99 3.11
C GLU A 38 12.95 -8.49 4.32
N ILE A 39 12.98 -7.19 4.59
CA ILE A 39 12.24 -6.62 5.73
C ILE A 39 10.72 -6.71 5.52
N ILE A 40 10.25 -6.59 4.28
CA ILE A 40 8.84 -6.78 3.92
C ILE A 40 8.43 -8.23 4.16
N LYS A 41 9.22 -9.20 3.70
CA LYS A 41 8.96 -10.63 3.89
C LYS A 41 8.97 -11.02 5.37
N GLU A 42 9.97 -10.56 6.14
CA GLU A 42 10.05 -10.78 7.59
C GLU A 42 8.78 -10.27 8.28
N PHE A 43 8.34 -9.05 7.94
CA PHE A 43 7.12 -8.48 8.50
C PHE A 43 5.89 -9.30 8.13
N LYS A 44 5.69 -9.62 6.85
CA LYS A 44 4.54 -10.42 6.38
C LYS A 44 4.48 -11.78 7.06
N THR A 45 5.60 -12.51 7.15
CA THR A 45 5.66 -13.82 7.84
C THR A 45 5.37 -13.69 9.34
N GLY A 46 5.93 -12.67 10.00
CA GLY A 46 5.67 -12.42 11.43
C GLY A 46 4.22 -12.03 11.72
N MET A 47 3.53 -11.51 10.71
CA MET A 47 2.14 -11.09 10.77
C MET A 47 1.17 -12.24 10.47
N SER A 48 1.40 -13.00 9.40
CA SER A 48 0.63 -14.22 9.07
C SER A 48 0.77 -15.34 10.10
N SER A 49 1.84 -15.34 10.91
CA SER A 49 1.98 -16.30 12.02
C SER A 49 1.14 -15.95 13.25
N LYS A 50 0.66 -14.71 13.36
CA LYS A 50 -0.11 -14.22 14.52
C LYS A 50 -1.57 -13.97 14.21
N PHE A 51 -1.87 -13.62 12.96
CA PHE A 51 -3.19 -13.29 12.48
C PHE A 51 -3.46 -14.03 11.18
N GLU A 52 -4.70 -14.45 10.98
CA GLU A 52 -5.13 -15.02 9.70
C GLU A 52 -5.13 -13.89 8.66
N MET A 53 -4.05 -13.82 7.88
CA MET A 53 -3.85 -12.79 6.87
C MET A 53 -3.28 -13.39 5.60
N SER A 54 -3.89 -13.01 4.48
CA SER A 54 -3.47 -13.41 3.15
C SER A 54 -2.59 -12.34 2.53
N ASP A 55 -1.48 -12.75 1.91
CA ASP A 55 -0.66 -11.83 1.14
C ASP A 55 -1.30 -11.58 -0.24
N LEU A 56 -1.82 -10.38 -0.46
CA LEU A 56 -2.38 -9.95 -1.75
C LEU A 56 -1.29 -9.62 -2.79
N GLY A 57 -0.01 -9.65 -2.39
CA GLY A 57 1.12 -9.41 -3.26
C GLY A 57 1.47 -7.92 -3.39
N LYS A 58 1.88 -7.51 -4.59
CA LYS A 58 2.13 -6.10 -4.90
C LYS A 58 0.81 -5.38 -5.12
N VAL A 59 0.69 -4.15 -4.62
CA VAL A 59 -0.44 -3.29 -4.92
C VAL A 59 -0.48 -3.02 -6.43
N THR A 60 -1.51 -3.51 -7.09
CA THR A 60 -1.82 -3.28 -8.52
C THR A 60 -3.06 -2.42 -8.71
N TYR A 61 -3.97 -2.40 -7.73
CA TYR A 61 -5.19 -1.62 -7.78
C TYR A 61 -5.58 -1.15 -6.37
N TYR A 62 -5.86 0.14 -6.20
CA TYR A 62 -6.35 0.70 -4.94
C TYR A 62 -7.32 1.85 -5.18
N LEU A 63 -8.55 1.77 -4.67
CA LEU A 63 -9.59 2.80 -4.79
C LEU A 63 -9.87 3.30 -6.23
N GLY A 64 -9.73 2.45 -7.24
CA GLY A 64 -9.87 2.87 -8.65
C GLY A 64 -8.60 3.39 -9.30
N ILE A 65 -7.47 3.33 -8.59
CA ILE A 65 -6.14 3.70 -9.06
C ILE A 65 -5.38 2.43 -9.41
N GLU A 66 -4.99 2.29 -10.66
CA GLU A 66 -4.07 1.28 -11.15
C GLU A 66 -2.65 1.68 -10.76
N VAL A 67 -1.90 0.75 -10.20
CA VAL A 67 -0.52 0.98 -9.73
C VAL A 67 0.40 0.00 -10.42
N ASN A 68 1.33 0.52 -11.24
CA ASN A 68 2.36 -0.26 -11.90
C ASN A 68 3.71 0.01 -11.23
N GLN A 69 4.28 -1.01 -10.62
CA GLN A 69 5.57 -0.91 -9.92
C GLN A 69 6.65 -1.63 -10.76
N SER A 70 7.56 -0.86 -11.35
CA SER A 70 8.71 -1.37 -12.11
C SER A 70 10.02 -0.96 -11.44
N ASN A 71 11.14 -1.42 -12.00
CA ASN A 71 12.47 -0.99 -11.56
C ASN A 71 12.75 0.49 -11.86
N GLU A 72 11.99 1.08 -12.79
CA GLU A 72 12.12 2.48 -13.20
C GLU A 72 11.32 3.42 -12.29
N GLY A 73 10.33 2.90 -11.56
CA GLY A 73 9.55 3.67 -10.62
C GLY A 73 8.15 3.11 -10.37
N ILE A 74 7.28 3.98 -9.84
CA ILE A 74 5.87 3.68 -9.59
C ILE A 74 5.04 4.57 -10.48
N GLU A 75 4.28 3.96 -11.38
CA GLU A 75 3.29 4.64 -12.22
C GLU A 75 1.90 4.42 -11.62
N MET A 76 1.09 5.48 -11.60
CA MET A 76 -0.29 5.44 -11.13
C MET A 76 -1.23 5.92 -12.24
N LYS A 77 -2.24 5.12 -12.58
CA LYS A 77 -3.21 5.37 -13.64
C LYS A 77 -4.63 5.40 -13.07
N GLN A 78 -5.45 6.32 -13.58
CA GLN A 78 -6.88 6.39 -13.26
C GLN A 78 -7.72 6.43 -14.54
N GLU A 79 -7.30 5.67 -15.56
CA GLU A 79 -7.93 5.69 -16.89
C GLU A 79 -9.42 5.31 -16.81
N ALA A 80 -9.78 4.34 -15.96
CA ALA A 80 -11.17 3.96 -15.71
C ALA A 80 -12.04 5.12 -15.19
N TYR A 81 -11.49 5.95 -14.30
CA TYR A 81 -12.18 7.14 -13.79
C TYR A 81 -12.34 8.21 -14.88
N ALA A 82 -11.27 8.46 -15.65
CA ALA A 82 -11.29 9.40 -16.76
C ALA A 82 -12.35 8.99 -17.81
N GLN A 83 -12.37 7.73 -18.22
CA GLN A 83 -13.36 7.21 -19.18
C GLN A 83 -14.80 7.30 -18.66
N ARG A 84 -15.05 6.97 -17.38
CA ARG A 84 -16.39 7.12 -16.78
C ARG A 84 -16.91 8.55 -16.83
N ARG A 85 -16.04 9.55 -16.58
CA ARG A 85 -16.43 10.96 -16.68
C ARG A 85 -16.69 11.40 -18.12
N SER A 86 -15.95 10.88 -19.10
CA SER A 86 -16.12 11.20 -20.52
C SER A 86 -17.41 10.65 -21.12
N LEU A 87 -17.90 9.52 -20.58
CA LEU A 87 -19.10 8.82 -21.07
C LEU A 87 -20.41 9.29 -20.42
N CYS A 88 -20.36 10.14 -19.39
CA CYS A 88 -21.55 10.78 -18.85
C CYS A 88 -21.99 11.89 -19.81
N PRO A 89 -23.15 11.78 -20.48
CA PRO A 89 -23.69 12.92 -21.21
C PRO A 89 -23.90 14.04 -20.19
N ARG A 90 -23.28 15.20 -20.41
CA ARG A 90 -23.72 16.40 -19.71
C ARG A 90 -25.15 16.63 -20.16
N HIS A 91 -26.13 16.28 -19.33
CA HIS A 91 -27.49 16.72 -19.57
C HIS A 91 -27.49 18.27 -19.58
N PRO A 92 -28.08 18.90 -20.61
CA PRO A 92 -28.26 20.34 -20.63
C PRO A 92 -29.21 20.83 -19.53
#